data_AF-A0A965QVF5-F1
#
_entry.id   AF-A0A965QVF5-F1
#
_cell.length_a   1.000
_cell.length_b   1.000
_cell.length_c   1.000
_cell.angle_alpha   90.00
_cell.angle_beta   90.00
_cell.angle_gamma   90.00
#
_symmetry.space_group_name_H-M   'P 1'
#
loop_
_entity.id
_entity.type
_entity.pdbx_description
1 polymer ?
#
loop_
_entity_poly.entity_id
_entity_poly.type
_entity_poly.pdbx_seq_one_letter_code
_entity_poly.pdbx_strand_id
1 'polypeptide(L)'
;MSRFRACSGAVGIRATPPPARRICFVGVENKSAEEIGDFKEQIYQAIDARILESQVFQSVNRRFVDAGLRDTRLRPDQLLIPEHMRAFSAHMDQQGQPIDYLLYATITSGTTQQNRDYQRDYVLTLELVEVGTGSYDKQSAELSKGYHHSRLGRWRAAHSSSP
;
A
#
# COMPACT_ATOMS: atom_id res chain seq x y z
N MET A 1 53.32 -31.37 34.57
CA MET A 1 53.11 -30.39 33.47
C MET A 1 52.70 -31.21 32.24
N SER A 2 51.62 -31.01 31.50
CA SER A 2 50.74 -29.86 31.30
C SER A 2 49.37 -30.39 30.84
N ARG A 3 48.28 -29.81 31.36
CA ARG A 3 46.90 -30.14 30.96
C ARG A 3 46.55 -29.30 29.72
N PHE A 4 46.29 -29.94 28.59
CA PHE A 4 45.65 -29.27 27.45
C PHE A 4 44.14 -29.19 27.70
N ARG A 5 43.65 -27.97 27.87
CA ARG A 5 42.25 -27.64 28.11
C ARG A 5 41.61 -27.37 26.74
N ALA A 6 40.72 -28.25 26.29
CA ALA A 6 39.90 -27.99 25.11
C ALA A 6 38.83 -26.95 25.49
N CYS A 7 38.93 -25.74 24.93
CA CYS A 7 37.85 -24.77 24.98
C CYS A 7 36.71 -25.28 24.09
N SER A 8 35.57 -25.58 24.73
CA SER A 8 34.31 -25.93 24.10
C SER A 8 33.85 -24.78 23.19
N GLY A 9 33.73 -25.06 21.90
CA GLY A 9 33.13 -24.15 20.94
C GLY A 9 31.63 -24.08 21.16
N ALA A 10 31.16 -23.01 21.79
CA ALA A 10 29.75 -22.66 21.81
C ALA A 10 29.34 -22.25 20.38
N VAL A 11 28.70 -23.16 19.66
CA VAL A 11 27.99 -22.84 18.42
C VAL A 11 26.81 -21.96 18.80
N GLY A 12 26.98 -20.64 18.67
CA GLY A 12 25.89 -19.68 18.81
C GLY A 12 24.84 -20.00 17.75
N ILE A 13 23.65 -20.43 18.18
CA ILE A 13 22.50 -20.59 17.31
C ILE A 13 22.15 -19.20 16.79
N ARG A 14 22.62 -18.85 15.59
CA ARG A 14 22.13 -17.66 14.88
C ARG A 14 20.67 -17.95 14.55
N ALA A 15 19.75 -17.40 15.34
CA ALA A 15 18.34 -17.42 15.02
C ALA A 15 18.16 -16.81 13.63
N THR A 16 17.70 -17.61 12.67
CA THR A 16 17.32 -17.11 11.35
C THR A 16 16.24 -16.04 11.56
N PRO A 17 16.38 -14.84 10.97
CA PRO A 17 15.32 -13.85 11.08
C PRO A 17 14.02 -14.49 10.57
N PRO A 18 12.89 -14.24 11.24
CA PRO A 18 11.62 -14.79 10.80
C PRO A 18 11.38 -14.41 9.33
N PRO A 19 10.80 -15.30 8.52
CA PRO A 19 10.49 -14.97 7.13
C PRO A 19 9.63 -13.71 7.09
N ALA A 20 9.93 -12.83 6.14
CA ALA A 20 9.21 -11.57 6.00
C ALA A 20 7.72 -11.85 5.72
N ARG A 21 6.85 -11.14 6.42
CA ARG A 21 5.39 -11.32 6.33
C ARG A 21 4.90 -10.86 4.97
N ARG A 22 4.01 -11.61 4.33
CA ARG A 22 3.51 -11.30 2.99
C ARG A 22 2.27 -10.43 3.06
N ILE A 23 2.36 -9.24 2.48
CA ILE A 23 1.30 -8.23 2.48
C ILE A 23 0.71 -8.07 1.09
N CYS A 24 -0.60 -8.17 1.00
CA CYS A 24 -1.37 -7.90 -0.22
C CYS A 24 -1.96 -6.50 -0.11
N PHE A 25 -1.38 -5.55 -0.85
CA PHE A 25 -1.96 -4.22 -0.97
C PHE A 25 -3.12 -4.26 -1.97
N VAL A 26 -4.34 -4.24 -1.45
CA VAL A 26 -5.57 -4.47 -2.24
C VAL A 26 -5.90 -3.27 -3.13
N GLY A 27 -5.54 -2.07 -2.68
CA GLY A 27 -5.62 -0.86 -3.46
C GLY A 27 -6.10 0.36 -2.69
N VAL A 28 -6.37 1.43 -3.44
CA VAL A 28 -6.80 2.73 -2.92
C VAL A 28 -8.27 2.95 -3.26
N GLU A 29 -9.12 2.99 -2.23
CA GLU A 29 -10.53 3.31 -2.32
C GLU A 29 -10.74 4.82 -2.22
N ASN A 30 -11.44 5.40 -3.19
CA ASN A 30 -11.80 6.81 -3.17
C ASN A 30 -13.20 6.99 -2.58
N LYS A 31 -13.28 7.55 -1.37
CA LYS A 31 -14.51 7.99 -0.71
C LYS A 31 -14.66 9.51 -0.66
N SER A 32 -13.81 10.24 -1.38
CA SER A 32 -13.97 11.67 -1.58
C SER A 32 -15.09 11.94 -2.59
N ALA A 33 -15.63 13.17 -2.57
CA ALA A 33 -16.62 13.59 -3.57
C ALA A 33 -15.99 13.87 -4.96
N GLU A 34 -14.67 13.83 -5.08
CA GLU A 34 -13.93 14.23 -6.28
C GLU A 34 -13.26 13.04 -6.95
N GLU A 35 -13.13 13.09 -8.27
CA GLU A 35 -12.27 12.16 -8.99
C GLU A 35 -10.80 12.52 -8.77
N ILE A 36 -10.08 11.61 -8.12
CA ILE A 36 -8.67 11.81 -7.76
C ILE A 36 -7.70 11.34 -8.86
N GLY A 37 -8.16 10.62 -9.89
CA GLY A 37 -7.38 10.27 -11.10
C GLY A 37 -5.94 9.82 -10.81
N ASP A 38 -4.96 10.48 -11.44
CA ASP A 38 -3.52 10.22 -11.27
C ASP A 38 -3.03 10.27 -9.82
N PHE A 39 -3.70 11.04 -8.95
CA PHE A 39 -3.33 11.11 -7.53
C PHE A 39 -3.52 9.76 -6.83
N LYS A 40 -4.52 8.97 -7.25
CA LYS A 40 -4.71 7.60 -6.77
C LYS A 40 -3.50 6.71 -7.09
N GLU A 41 -2.99 6.81 -8.31
CA GLU A 41 -1.80 6.05 -8.74
C GLU A 41 -0.54 6.51 -8.01
N GLN A 42 -0.40 7.81 -7.74
CA GLN A 42 0.69 8.34 -6.92
C GLN A 42 0.64 7.81 -5.48
N ILE A 43 -0.54 7.79 -4.85
CA ILE A 43 -0.73 7.21 -3.52
C ILE A 43 -0.38 5.73 -3.52
N TYR A 44 -0.84 5.00 -4.54
CA TYR A 44 -0.53 3.57 -4.68
C TYR A 44 0.99 3.35 -4.71
N GLN A 45 1.70 4.05 -5.60
CA GLN A 45 3.15 3.94 -5.74
C GLN A 45 3.90 4.34 -4.46
N ALA A 46 3.46 5.41 -3.80
CA ALA A 46 4.05 5.86 -2.55
C ALA A 46 3.91 4.81 -1.43
N ILE A 47 2.73 4.19 -1.32
CA ILE A 47 2.50 3.13 -0.33
C ILE A 47 3.34 1.90 -0.66
N ASP A 48 3.35 1.45 -1.91
CA ASP A 48 4.13 0.27 -2.32
C ASP A 48 5.63 0.46 -2.06
N ALA A 49 6.17 1.65 -2.38
CA ALA A 49 7.55 2.00 -2.05
C ALA A 49 7.82 1.93 -0.54
N ARG A 50 6.93 2.48 0.30
CA ARG A 50 7.08 2.46 1.75
C ARG A 50 6.98 1.06 2.36
N ILE A 51 6.16 0.18 1.78
CA ILE A 51 6.11 -1.23 2.17
C ILE A 51 7.47 -1.89 1.92
N LEU A 52 8.04 -1.69 0.72
CA LEU A 52 9.33 -2.27 0.33
C LEU A 52 10.49 -1.72 1.20
N GLU A 53 10.49 -0.43 1.49
CA GLU A 53 11.49 0.23 2.34
C GLU A 53 11.46 -0.26 3.80
N SER A 54 10.29 -0.68 4.30
CA SER A 54 10.13 -1.12 5.69
C SER A 54 10.97 -2.34 6.07
N GLN A 55 11.28 -3.20 5.08
CA GLN A 55 11.92 -4.52 5.27
C GLN A 55 11.19 -5.48 6.23
N VAL A 56 9.99 -5.10 6.72
CA VAL A 56 9.13 -5.95 7.57
C VAL A 56 8.27 -6.87 6.70
N PHE A 57 7.86 -6.38 5.55
CA PHE A 57 6.92 -7.05 4.67
C PHE A 57 7.52 -7.37 3.29
N GLN A 58 7.01 -8.44 2.69
CA GLN A 58 7.13 -8.72 1.26
C GLN A 58 5.81 -8.39 0.58
N SER A 59 5.81 -7.37 -0.29
CA SER A 59 4.63 -6.96 -1.06
C SER A 59 4.28 -8.00 -2.13
N VAL A 60 3.01 -8.39 -2.22
CA VAL A 60 2.49 -9.14 -3.36
C VAL A 60 2.37 -8.21 -4.55
N ASN A 61 2.93 -8.61 -5.69
CA ASN A 61 2.87 -7.78 -6.89
C ASN A 61 1.41 -7.49 -7.28
N ARG A 62 1.11 -6.21 -7.57
CA ARG A 62 -0.21 -5.73 -7.96
C ARG A 62 -0.89 -6.59 -9.03
N ARG A 63 -0.14 -7.08 -10.03
CA ARG A 63 -0.71 -7.90 -11.11
C ARG A 63 -1.27 -9.23 -10.63
N PHE A 64 -0.65 -9.84 -9.61
CA PHE A 64 -1.20 -11.04 -8.98
C PHE A 64 -2.44 -10.72 -8.16
N VAL A 65 -2.47 -9.59 -7.47
CA VAL A 65 -3.65 -9.12 -6.71
C VAL A 65 -4.84 -8.89 -7.66
N ASP A 66 -4.62 -8.14 -8.74
CA ASP A 66 -5.64 -7.84 -9.75
C ASP A 66 -6.16 -9.12 -10.41
N ALA A 67 -5.27 -10.05 -10.76
CA ALA A 67 -5.65 -11.36 -11.31
C ALA A 67 -6.45 -12.19 -10.30
N GLY A 68 -6.01 -12.26 -9.04
CA GLY A 68 -6.71 -13.00 -8.00
C GLY A 68 -8.11 -12.46 -7.74
N LEU A 69 -8.28 -11.13 -7.68
CA LEU A 69 -9.59 -10.50 -7.51
C LEU A 69 -10.52 -10.83 -8.68
N ARG A 70 -10.01 -10.73 -9.91
CA ARG A 70 -10.75 -11.06 -11.13
C ARG A 70 -11.16 -12.54 -11.17
N ASP A 71 -10.22 -13.45 -10.90
CA ASP A 71 -10.42 -14.89 -11.05
C ASP A 71 -11.34 -15.45 -9.96
N THR A 72 -11.27 -14.87 -8.74
CA THR A 72 -12.22 -15.15 -7.66
C THR A 72 -13.57 -14.43 -7.82
N ARG A 73 -13.66 -13.49 -8.76
CA ARG A 73 -14.83 -12.60 -9.00
C ARG A 73 -15.22 -11.82 -7.75
N LEU A 74 -14.23 -11.45 -6.93
CA LEU A 74 -14.40 -10.66 -5.73
C LEU A 74 -14.00 -9.22 -6.01
N ARG A 75 -14.76 -8.29 -5.42
CA ARG A 75 -14.32 -6.89 -5.31
C ARG A 75 -13.49 -6.70 -4.04
N PRO A 76 -12.62 -5.67 -3.99
CA PRO A 76 -11.87 -5.32 -2.80
C PRO A 76 -12.70 -5.23 -1.52
N ASP A 77 -13.87 -4.58 -1.57
CA ASP A 77 -14.76 -4.41 -0.40
C ASP A 77 -15.30 -5.74 0.14
N GLN A 78 -15.41 -6.75 -0.71
CA GLN A 78 -15.96 -8.05 -0.37
C GLN A 78 -14.96 -8.95 0.36
N LEU A 79 -13.66 -8.64 0.27
CA LEU A 79 -12.60 -9.42 0.93
C LEU A 79 -12.63 -9.33 2.45
N LEU A 80 -13.33 -8.35 3.03
CA LEU A 80 -13.51 -8.26 4.49
C LEU A 80 -14.55 -9.25 5.03
N ILE A 81 -15.28 -9.95 4.17
CA ILE A 81 -16.16 -11.06 4.56
C ILE A 81 -15.28 -12.30 4.80
N PRO A 82 -15.30 -12.93 5.99
CA PRO A 82 -14.37 -14.00 6.35
C PRO A 82 -14.34 -15.19 5.38
N GLU A 83 -15.47 -15.51 4.76
CA GLU A 83 -15.54 -16.56 3.73
C GLU A 83 -14.81 -16.15 2.44
N HIS A 84 -15.04 -14.92 1.96
CA HIS A 84 -14.37 -14.39 0.77
C HIS A 84 -12.87 -14.19 1.00
N MET A 85 -12.48 -13.73 2.20
CA MET A 85 -11.09 -13.60 2.60
C MET A 85 -10.36 -14.94 2.48
N ARG A 86 -10.96 -16.01 3.03
CA ARG A 86 -10.42 -17.37 2.96
C ARG A 86 -10.36 -17.91 1.54
N ALA A 87 -11.39 -17.67 0.74
CA ALA A 87 -11.42 -18.09 -0.66
C ALA A 87 -10.33 -17.40 -1.48
N PHE A 88 -10.16 -16.10 -1.28
CA PHE A 88 -9.12 -15.31 -1.94
C PHE A 88 -7.72 -15.72 -1.49
N SER A 89 -7.48 -15.88 -0.18
CA SER A 89 -6.18 -16.31 0.34
C SER A 89 -5.80 -17.70 -0.18
N ALA A 90 -6.74 -18.65 -0.19
CA ALA A 90 -6.51 -20.00 -0.72
C ALA A 90 -6.20 -19.98 -2.22
N HIS A 91 -6.87 -19.14 -3.01
CA HIS A 91 -6.55 -18.97 -4.43
C HIS A 91 -5.13 -18.42 -4.61
N MET A 92 -4.76 -17.40 -3.84
CA MET A 92 -3.44 -16.78 -3.91
C MET A 92 -2.33 -17.75 -3.47
N ASP A 93 -2.56 -18.57 -2.44
CA ASP A 93 -1.67 -19.68 -2.03
C ASP A 93 -1.41 -20.65 -3.20
N GLN A 94 -2.46 -21.06 -3.91
CA GLN A 94 -2.35 -21.98 -5.07
C GLN A 94 -1.52 -21.39 -6.22
N GLN A 95 -1.49 -20.07 -6.36
CA GLN A 95 -0.65 -19.36 -7.34
C GLN A 95 0.80 -19.16 -6.86
N GLY A 96 1.19 -19.76 -5.73
CA GLY A 96 2.50 -19.54 -5.11
C GLY A 96 2.63 -18.13 -4.52
N GLN A 97 1.50 -17.49 -4.23
CA GLN A 97 1.43 -16.14 -3.69
C GLN A 97 0.69 -16.11 -2.34
N PRO A 98 1.21 -16.74 -1.27
CA PRO A 98 0.54 -16.70 0.03
C PRO A 98 0.30 -15.31 0.62
N ILE A 99 -0.68 -15.13 1.51
CA ILE A 99 -0.98 -13.80 2.06
C ILE A 99 -1.19 -13.91 3.56
N ASP A 100 -0.41 -13.14 4.31
CA ASP A 100 -0.57 -13.03 5.77
C ASP A 100 -1.46 -11.83 6.13
N TYR A 101 -1.34 -10.73 5.37
CA TYR A 101 -2.07 -9.48 5.63
C TYR A 101 -2.68 -8.88 4.37
N LEU A 102 -3.88 -8.31 4.51
CA LEU A 102 -4.49 -7.40 3.55
C LEU A 102 -4.24 -5.96 4.00
N LEU A 103 -3.85 -5.09 3.07
CA LEU A 103 -3.75 -3.66 3.31
C LEU A 103 -4.75 -2.91 2.43
N TYR A 104 -5.56 -2.07 3.05
CA TYR A 104 -6.47 -1.16 2.38
C TYR A 104 -6.01 0.28 2.58
N ALA A 105 -6.08 1.07 1.52
CA ALA A 105 -5.96 2.51 1.60
C ALA A 105 -7.32 3.13 1.28
N THR A 106 -7.84 3.98 2.16
CA THR A 106 -9.04 4.77 1.90
C THR A 106 -8.66 6.24 1.90
N ILE A 107 -9.13 6.99 0.90
CA ILE A 107 -9.00 8.45 0.89
C ILE A 107 -10.37 9.10 1.01
N THR A 108 -10.49 10.03 1.95
CA THR A 108 -11.68 10.87 2.15
C THR A 108 -11.30 12.35 2.01
N SER A 109 -12.26 13.18 1.59
CA SER A 109 -12.07 14.64 1.58
C SER A 109 -11.92 15.16 3.02
N GLY A 110 -10.94 16.03 3.26
CA GLY A 110 -10.86 16.86 4.45
C GLY A 110 -11.72 18.13 4.33
N THR A 111 -11.68 18.98 5.36
CA THR A 111 -12.31 20.32 5.32
C THR A 111 -11.56 21.20 4.32
N THR A 112 -12.17 21.44 3.16
CA THR A 112 -11.63 22.39 2.18
C THR A 112 -11.73 23.79 2.77
N GLN A 113 -10.66 24.33 3.36
CA GLN A 113 -10.60 25.76 3.62
C GLN A 113 -10.32 26.47 2.30
N GLN A 114 -11.25 27.32 1.90
CA GLN A 114 -11.19 28.14 0.70
C GLN A 114 -10.14 29.24 0.89
N ASN A 115 -8.86 28.87 0.89
CA ASN A 115 -7.77 29.83 0.88
C ASN A 115 -7.35 30.10 -0.57
N ARG A 116 -6.82 31.29 -0.81
CA ARG A 116 -6.54 31.84 -2.16
C ARG A 116 -5.58 30.99 -3.02
N ASP A 117 -4.93 30.00 -2.42
CA ASP A 117 -4.18 28.95 -3.10
C ASP A 117 -5.03 27.67 -3.10
N TYR A 118 -5.31 27.12 -4.28
CA TYR A 118 -6.06 25.87 -4.46
C TYR A 118 -5.26 24.69 -3.89
N GLN A 119 -5.24 24.56 -2.57
CA GLN A 119 -4.74 23.41 -1.83
C GLN A 119 -5.95 22.59 -1.36
N ARG A 120 -5.89 21.29 -1.59
CA ARG A 120 -6.92 20.35 -1.12
C ARG A 120 -6.32 19.40 -0.12
N ASP A 121 -6.99 19.30 1.02
CA ASP A 121 -6.61 18.40 2.09
C ASP A 121 -7.48 17.15 2.04
N TYR A 122 -6.83 16.01 2.19
CA TYR A 122 -7.41 14.68 2.20
C TYR A 122 -6.96 13.96 3.46
N VAL A 123 -7.76 13.00 3.90
CA VAL A 123 -7.33 12.05 4.92
C VAL A 123 -7.09 10.72 4.24
N LEU A 124 -5.85 10.22 4.33
CA LEU A 124 -5.49 8.86 3.95
C LEU A 124 -5.54 7.98 5.18
N THR A 125 -6.32 6.92 5.11
CA THR A 125 -6.42 5.90 6.14
C THR A 125 -5.90 4.59 5.60
N LEU A 126 -4.94 4.00 6.32
CA LEU A 126 -4.42 2.67 6.07
C LEU A 126 -5.04 1.71 7.09
N GLU A 127 -5.56 0.59 6.60
CA GLU A 127 -6.13 -0.48 7.42
C GLU A 127 -5.45 -1.81 7.07
N LEU A 128 -4.74 -2.38 8.04
CA LEU A 128 -4.02 -3.63 7.93
C LEU A 128 -4.83 -4.73 8.61
N VAL A 129 -5.22 -5.76 7.86
CA VAL A 129 -6.06 -6.86 8.34
C VAL A 129 -5.28 -8.16 8.27
N GLU A 130 -5.23 -8.90 9.38
CA GLU A 130 -4.65 -10.25 9.42
C GLU A 130 -5.62 -11.27 8.83
N VAL A 131 -5.16 -12.02 7.82
CA VAL A 131 -6.03 -12.96 7.06
C VAL A 131 -6.55 -14.11 7.93
N GLY A 132 -5.74 -14.59 8.88
CA GLY A 132 -6.09 -15.74 9.72
C GLY A 132 -7.13 -15.44 10.80
N THR A 133 -7.10 -14.23 11.37
CA THR A 133 -7.93 -13.87 12.53
C THR A 133 -9.00 -12.83 12.20
N GLY A 134 -8.81 -12.05 11.13
CA GLY A 134 -9.61 -10.86 10.84
C GLY A 134 -9.32 -9.68 11.76
N SER A 135 -8.34 -9.79 12.66
CA SER A 135 -7.89 -8.67 13.49
C SER A 135 -7.31 -7.57 12.61
N TYR A 136 -7.51 -6.32 12.99
CA TYR A 136 -7.05 -5.19 12.19
C TYR A 136 -6.39 -4.10 13.04
N ASP A 137 -5.48 -3.37 12.41
CA ASP A 137 -4.91 -2.11 12.88
C ASP A 137 -5.16 -1.02 11.85
N LYS A 138 -5.34 0.22 12.31
CA LYS A 138 -5.76 1.35 11.48
C LYS A 138 -5.00 2.61 11.84
N GLN A 139 -4.40 3.24 10.84
CA GLN A 139 -3.66 4.49 10.98
C GLN A 139 -4.18 5.50 9.96
N SER A 140 -4.19 6.79 10.31
CA SER A 140 -4.62 7.86 9.39
C SER A 140 -3.64 9.03 9.40
N ALA A 141 -3.49 9.67 8.25
CA ALA A 141 -2.67 10.86 8.07
C ALA A 141 -3.33 11.85 7.10
N GLU A 142 -3.08 13.14 7.31
CA GLU A 142 -3.50 14.19 6.39
C GLU A 142 -2.55 14.25 5.18
N LEU A 143 -3.11 14.41 3.99
CA LEU A 143 -2.42 14.62 2.72
C LEU A 143 -2.86 15.93 2.10
N SER A 144 -1.93 16.75 1.65
CA SER A 144 -2.24 17.99 0.95
C SER A 144 -1.79 17.92 -0.51
N LYS A 145 -2.69 18.29 -1.44
CA LYS A 145 -2.37 18.43 -2.86
C LYS A 145 -2.30 19.91 -3.23
N GLY A 146 -1.10 20.40 -3.55
CA GLY A 146 -0.90 21.75 -4.07
C GLY A 146 -1.05 21.78 -5.59
N TYR A 147 -2.03 22.52 -6.11
CA TYR A 147 -2.15 22.77 -7.56
C TYR A 147 -1.24 23.95 -7.95
N HIS A 148 0.04 23.68 -8.24
CA HIS A 148 0.86 24.67 -8.95
C HIS A 148 0.46 24.67 -10.43
N HIS A 149 -0.43 25.57 -10.83
CA HIS A 149 -0.60 25.90 -12.24
C HIS A 149 0.73 26.47 -12.75
N SER A 150 1.54 25.67 -13.45
CA SER A 150 2.78 26.14 -14.03
C SER A 150 2.46 27.25 -15.06
N ARG A 151 2.88 28.48 -14.77
CA ARG A 151 2.67 29.67 -15.64
C ARG A 151 3.41 29.56 -16.99
N LEU A 152 4.15 28.48 -17.22
CA LEU A 152 4.88 28.17 -18.46
C LEU A 152 3.97 27.75 -19.63
N GLY A 153 2.71 27.38 -19.37
CA GLY A 153 1.72 27.14 -20.44
C GLY A 153 1.25 28.42 -21.16
N ARG A 154 1.49 29.62 -20.61
CA ARG A 154 1.02 30.90 -21.19
C ARG A 154 1.97 31.52 -22.22
N TRP A 155 3.23 31.05 -22.32
CA TRP A 155 4.23 31.68 -23.20
C TRP A 155 4.34 31.06 -24.61
N ARG A 156 3.61 29.97 -24.92
CA ARG A 156 3.53 29.43 -26.28
C ARG A 156 2.28 29.87 -27.07
N ALA A 157 1.24 30.37 -26.41
CA ALA A 157 0.05 30.90 -27.07
C ALA A 157 0.18 32.38 -27.47
N ALA A 158 1.12 33.12 -26.89
CA ALA A 158 1.30 34.56 -27.14
C ALA A 158 2.27 34.88 -28.31
N HIS A 159 2.94 33.88 -28.89
CA HIS A 159 3.92 34.09 -29.98
C HIS A 159 3.54 33.40 -31.30
N SER A 160 2.30 32.95 -31.45
CA SER A 160 1.77 32.39 -32.70
C SER A 160 0.56 33.19 -33.22
N SER A 161 0.75 34.50 -33.39
CA SER A 161 -0.13 35.44 -34.11
C SER A 161 0.63 36.77 -34.14
N SER A 162 1.10 37.36 -35.24
CA SER A 162 0.94 37.21 -36.69
C SER A 162 2.07 38.08 -37.32
N PRO A 163 1.95 38.49 -38.59
CA PRO A 163 2.38 37.84 -39.83
C PRO A 163 3.87 38.00 -40.17
#